data_AF-A0A4Q3DZ96-F1
#
_entry.id   AF-A0A4Q3DZ96-F1
#
_cell.length_a   1.000
_cell.length_b   1.000
_cell.length_c   1.000
_cell.angle_alpha   90.00
_cell.angle_beta   90.00
_cell.angle_gamma   90.00
#
_symmetry.space_group_name_H-M   'P 1'
#
loop_
_entity.id
_entity.type
_entity.pdbx_description
1 polymer ?
#
loop_
_entity_poly.entity_id
_entity_poly.type
_entity_poly.pdbx_seq_one_letter_code
_entity_poly.pdbx_strand_id
1 'polypeptide(L)'
;MTKALITCAQHPGVYFLEKWFSGFNFVYGDTVFTNQISASQQLLLPKVSEADFIHQLLNICLDNQINTVFAMSFLEQKLLAEAVELFSEFEIQLHLPDLNSRKLLFDQTQILQKLHFNGIKTVSHQTTNSFAGFSKACLQLGYPTENISVSSAQNPDLIWIIDDQHKADFLDGKPVIPFTKAAKLFAAEDLLLLRKFDPSTQKIVYASFTDGNLESVWNPFLSEEINKIGAVLKLNGLFEIEFQQEEIFNLKSFFVR
;
A
#
# COMPACT_ATOMS: atom_id res chain seq x y z
N MET A 1 10.49 -24.39 -11.90
CA MET A 1 9.38 -23.46 -11.69
C MET A 1 9.37 -23.11 -10.22
N THR A 2 9.46 -21.83 -9.89
CA THR A 2 9.60 -21.32 -8.52
C THR A 2 8.24 -21.44 -7.82
N LYS A 3 8.21 -21.93 -6.57
CA LYS A 3 6.99 -22.20 -5.82
C LYS A 3 6.77 -21.08 -4.81
N ALA A 4 5.70 -20.31 -5.01
CA ALA A 4 5.43 -19.12 -4.23
C ALA A 4 4.23 -19.30 -3.30
N LEU A 5 4.36 -18.87 -2.05
CA LEU A 5 3.26 -18.72 -1.12
C LEU A 5 2.67 -17.30 -1.23
N ILE A 6 1.37 -17.18 -1.38
CA ILE A 6 0.63 -15.92 -1.17
C ILE A 6 -0.16 -16.06 0.13
N THR A 7 0.08 -15.18 1.11
CA THR A 7 -0.71 -15.15 2.34
C THR A 7 -2.04 -14.41 2.12
N CYS A 8 -2.98 -14.51 3.07
CA CYS A 8 -4.33 -13.96 2.94
C CYS A 8 -5.00 -14.33 1.60
N ALA A 9 -5.05 -15.64 1.31
CA ALA A 9 -5.52 -16.22 0.05
C ALA A 9 -6.85 -15.67 -0.50
N GLN A 10 -7.72 -15.17 0.37
CA GLN A 10 -9.03 -14.61 -0.01
C GLN A 10 -8.96 -13.16 -0.48
N HIS A 11 -7.80 -12.51 -0.40
CA HIS A 11 -7.66 -11.10 -0.75
C HIS A 11 -7.79 -10.90 -2.28
N PRO A 12 -8.58 -9.93 -2.77
CA PRO A 12 -8.73 -9.67 -4.21
C PRO A 12 -7.40 -9.38 -4.94
N GLY A 13 -6.39 -8.92 -4.19
CA GLY A 13 -5.02 -8.69 -4.64
C GLY A 13 -4.32 -9.92 -5.23
N VAL A 14 -4.71 -11.13 -4.79
CA VAL A 14 -4.13 -12.41 -5.21
C VAL A 14 -4.22 -12.59 -6.73
N TYR A 15 -5.38 -12.27 -7.32
CA TYR A 15 -5.59 -12.38 -8.77
C TYR A 15 -4.62 -11.50 -9.58
N PHE A 16 -4.24 -10.34 -9.04
CA PHE A 16 -3.28 -9.46 -9.70
C PHE A 16 -1.87 -10.05 -9.65
N LEU A 17 -1.47 -10.65 -8.52
CA LEU A 17 -0.19 -11.35 -8.40
C LEU A 17 -0.06 -12.49 -9.39
N GLU A 18 -1.09 -13.33 -9.52
CA GLU A 18 -1.08 -14.46 -10.46
C GLU A 18 -0.84 -14.02 -11.91
N LYS A 19 -1.50 -12.93 -12.29
CA LYS A 19 -1.35 -12.34 -13.63
C LYS A 19 0.02 -11.69 -13.83
N TRP A 20 0.49 -10.95 -12.83
CA TRP A 20 1.76 -10.24 -12.90
C TRP A 20 2.95 -11.19 -12.90
N PHE A 21 2.89 -12.22 -12.07
CA PHE A 21 3.96 -13.16 -11.81
C PHE A 21 3.60 -14.56 -12.34
N SER A 22 3.26 -14.64 -13.63
CA SER A 22 2.82 -15.88 -14.28
C SER A 22 3.85 -17.04 -14.31
N GLY A 23 5.12 -16.76 -13.97
CA GLY A 23 6.20 -17.75 -13.90
C GLY A 23 6.21 -18.59 -12.61
N PHE A 24 5.38 -18.26 -11.62
CA PHE A 24 5.35 -18.94 -10.34
C PHE A 24 4.28 -20.03 -10.28
N ASN A 25 4.56 -21.08 -9.52
CA ASN A 25 3.57 -22.05 -9.06
C ASN A 25 3.04 -21.59 -7.70
N PHE A 26 1.86 -20.96 -7.70
CA PHE A 26 1.28 -20.38 -6.49
C PHE A 26 0.62 -21.43 -5.59
N VAL A 27 0.87 -21.25 -4.30
CA VAL A 27 0.19 -21.90 -3.18
C VAL A 27 -0.39 -20.81 -2.29
N TYR A 28 -1.58 -21.04 -1.78
CA TYR A 28 -2.36 -20.00 -1.09
C TYR A 28 -2.46 -20.32 0.38
N GLY A 29 -2.03 -19.39 1.22
CA GLY A 29 -2.02 -19.55 2.66
C GLY A 29 -3.05 -18.67 3.34
N ASP A 30 -3.79 -19.25 4.28
CA ASP A 30 -4.70 -18.50 5.14
C ASP A 30 -4.89 -19.24 6.48
N THR A 31 -5.49 -18.58 7.47
CA THR A 31 -5.82 -19.15 8.78
C THR A 31 -7.00 -20.12 8.74
N VAL A 32 -7.71 -20.16 7.60
CA VAL A 32 -8.83 -21.07 7.34
C VAL A 32 -8.84 -21.48 5.86
N PHE A 33 -9.26 -22.71 5.57
CA PHE A 33 -9.46 -23.13 4.18
C PHE A 33 -10.65 -22.41 3.54
N THR A 34 -10.52 -22.11 2.25
CA THR A 34 -11.60 -21.56 1.42
C THR A 34 -12.07 -22.60 0.42
N ASN A 35 -13.37 -22.60 0.10
CA ASN A 35 -13.94 -23.50 -0.90
C ASN A 35 -13.62 -23.07 -2.34
N GLN A 36 -13.08 -21.86 -2.54
CA GLN A 36 -12.82 -21.29 -3.87
C GLN A 36 -11.50 -21.76 -4.49
N ILE A 37 -10.61 -22.35 -3.70
CA ILE A 37 -9.28 -22.80 -4.13
C ILE A 37 -9.22 -24.32 -3.94
N SER A 38 -8.48 -25.04 -4.78
CA SER A 38 -8.28 -26.48 -4.59
C SER A 38 -7.58 -26.75 -3.24
N ALA A 39 -8.02 -27.78 -2.51
CA ALA A 39 -7.38 -28.19 -1.25
C ALA A 39 -5.88 -28.52 -1.44
N SER A 40 -5.49 -29.02 -2.61
CA SER A 40 -4.08 -29.33 -2.93
C SER A 40 -3.19 -28.08 -3.13
N GLN A 41 -3.79 -26.90 -3.25
CA GLN A 41 -3.08 -25.64 -3.45
C GLN A 41 -3.18 -24.73 -2.21
N GLN A 42 -3.79 -25.20 -1.12
CA GLN A 42 -3.96 -24.40 0.09
C GLN A 42 -3.07 -24.89 1.22
N LEU A 43 -2.61 -23.95 2.05
CA LEU A 43 -1.91 -24.22 3.29
C LEU A 43 -2.59 -23.48 4.44
N LEU A 44 -2.68 -24.14 5.59
CA LEU A 44 -3.12 -23.50 6.82
C LEU A 44 -1.93 -22.75 7.42
N LEU A 45 -2.09 -21.45 7.62
CA LEU A 45 -1.07 -20.59 8.21
C LEU A 45 -1.37 -20.29 9.69
N PRO A 46 -0.33 -20.10 10.53
CA PRO A 46 -0.49 -19.60 11.89
C PRO A 46 -1.09 -18.20 11.89
N LYS A 47 -1.77 -17.83 12.98
CA LYS A 47 -2.23 -16.44 13.14
C LYS A 47 -1.05 -15.52 13.42
N VAL A 48 -1.06 -14.33 12.83
CA VAL A 48 -0.03 -13.29 13.06
C VAL A 48 0.10 -12.87 14.53
N SER A 49 -0.94 -13.09 15.33
CA SER A 49 -0.94 -12.83 16.77
C SER A 49 -0.18 -13.87 17.60
N GLU A 50 0.19 -15.00 17.02
CA GLU A 50 0.94 -16.07 17.70
C GLU A 50 2.42 -15.68 17.82
N ALA A 51 3.02 -15.94 18.99
CA ALA A 51 4.37 -15.49 19.31
C ALA A 51 5.46 -16.14 18.44
N ASP A 52 5.20 -17.34 17.92
CA ASP A 52 6.10 -18.13 17.07
C ASP A 52 5.68 -18.12 15.59
N PHE A 53 4.82 -17.18 15.18
CA PHE A 53 4.33 -17.02 13.80
C PHE A 53 5.44 -17.13 12.75
N ILE A 54 6.57 -16.44 12.95
CA ILE A 54 7.70 -16.43 12.01
C ILE A 54 8.33 -17.82 11.87
N HIS A 55 8.55 -18.54 12.98
CA HIS A 55 9.14 -19.87 12.95
C HIS A 55 8.19 -20.91 12.35
N GLN A 56 6.90 -20.82 12.70
CA GLN A 56 5.88 -21.69 12.11
C GLN A 56 5.77 -21.46 10.59
N LEU A 57 5.75 -20.20 10.13
CA LEU A 57 5.70 -19.87 8.70
C LEU A 57 6.95 -20.33 7.94
N LEU A 58 8.13 -20.19 8.54
CA LEU A 58 9.38 -20.70 7.97
C LEU A 58 9.32 -22.22 7.81
N ASN A 59 8.91 -22.96 8.84
CA ASN A 59 8.75 -24.42 8.76
C ASN A 59 7.77 -24.83 7.66
N ILE A 60 6.63 -24.14 7.55
CA ILE A 60 5.67 -24.35 6.45
C ILE A 60 6.35 -24.15 5.08
N CYS A 61 7.18 -23.12 4.93
CA CYS A 61 7.89 -22.88 3.68
C CYS A 61 8.87 -24.01 3.36
N LEU A 62 9.65 -24.45 4.33
CA LEU A 62 10.62 -25.54 4.17
C LEU A 62 9.94 -26.88 3.82
N ASP A 63 8.93 -27.27 4.60
CA ASP A 63 8.18 -28.52 4.42
C ASP A 63 7.51 -28.59 3.04
N ASN A 64 7.11 -27.44 2.50
CA ASN A 64 6.43 -27.34 1.22
C ASN A 64 7.33 -26.90 0.07
N GLN A 65 8.65 -26.77 0.28
CA GLN A 65 9.62 -26.32 -0.74
C GLN A 65 9.22 -24.98 -1.39
N ILE A 66 8.69 -24.06 -0.58
CA ILE A 66 8.40 -22.68 -0.98
C ILE A 66 9.69 -21.88 -0.95
N ASN A 67 9.98 -21.18 -2.03
CA ASN A 67 11.17 -20.32 -2.18
C ASN A 67 10.81 -18.84 -2.35
N THR A 68 9.53 -18.51 -2.33
CA THR A 68 9.06 -17.12 -2.47
C THR A 68 7.81 -16.91 -1.64
N VAL A 69 7.72 -15.81 -0.90
CA VAL A 69 6.54 -15.46 -0.10
C VAL A 69 6.07 -14.05 -0.45
N PHE A 70 4.81 -13.93 -0.84
CA PHE A 70 4.10 -12.66 -1.01
C PHE A 70 3.22 -12.45 0.23
N ALA A 71 3.68 -11.59 1.14
CA ALA A 71 2.96 -11.27 2.37
C ALA A 71 1.92 -10.16 2.10
N MET A 72 0.65 -10.48 2.30
CA MET A 72 -0.49 -9.63 1.91
C MET A 72 -1.15 -8.90 3.09
N SER A 73 -0.73 -9.17 4.33
CA SER A 73 -1.22 -8.42 5.50
C SER A 73 -0.16 -7.45 6.02
N PHE A 74 -0.61 -6.27 6.47
CA PHE A 74 0.26 -5.26 7.06
C PHE A 74 1.05 -5.77 8.26
N LEU A 75 0.39 -6.54 9.13
CA LEU A 75 0.99 -7.08 10.34
C LEU A 75 2.02 -8.17 9.99
N GLU A 76 1.71 -9.02 9.02
CA GLU A 76 2.65 -10.04 8.52
C GLU A 76 3.88 -9.40 7.94
N GLN A 77 3.70 -8.43 7.04
CA GLN A 77 4.80 -7.73 6.39
C GLN A 77 5.70 -7.02 7.42
N LYS A 78 5.15 -6.54 8.54
CA LYS A 78 5.96 -5.95 9.62
C LYS A 78 6.89 -7.00 10.23
N LEU A 79 6.34 -8.12 10.69
CA LEU A 79 7.13 -9.17 11.34
C LEU A 79 8.12 -9.81 10.36
N LEU A 80 7.71 -10.01 9.11
CA LEU A 80 8.54 -10.59 8.07
C LEU A 80 9.67 -9.66 7.61
N ALA A 81 9.44 -8.34 7.60
CA ALA A 81 10.50 -7.37 7.33
C ALA A 81 11.62 -7.42 8.38
N GLU A 82 11.29 -7.75 9.63
CA GLU A 82 12.27 -7.96 10.72
C GLU A 82 13.01 -9.30 10.60
N ALA A 83 12.44 -10.26 9.87
CA ALA A 83 12.96 -11.62 9.71
C ALA A 83 13.54 -11.92 8.32
N VAL A 84 13.78 -10.90 7.48
CA VAL A 84 14.28 -11.09 6.09
C VAL A 84 15.57 -11.92 6.06
N GLU A 85 16.52 -11.62 6.95
CA GLU A 85 17.81 -12.32 7.01
C GLU A 85 17.61 -13.81 7.30
N LEU A 86 16.77 -14.14 8.29
CA LEU A 86 16.43 -15.53 8.64
C LEU A 86 15.86 -16.30 7.44
N PHE A 87 14.92 -15.73 6.67
CA PHE A 87 14.37 -16.42 5.49
C PHE A 87 15.41 -16.55 4.36
N SER A 88 16.29 -15.55 4.20
CA SER A 88 17.33 -15.56 3.18
C SER A 88 18.39 -16.64 3.40
N GLU A 89 18.67 -17.04 4.64
CA GLU A 89 19.57 -18.17 4.98
C GLU A 89 19.10 -19.50 4.37
N PHE A 90 17.79 -19.63 4.11
CA PHE A 90 17.17 -20.80 3.51
C PHE A 90 16.77 -20.60 2.03
N GLU A 91 17.31 -19.56 1.38
CA GLU A 91 17.01 -19.21 -0.01
C GLU A 91 15.51 -18.90 -0.26
N ILE A 92 14.80 -18.43 0.77
CA ILE A 92 13.40 -18.00 0.65
C ILE A 92 13.34 -16.49 0.47
N GLN A 93 12.86 -16.06 -0.69
CA GLN A 93 12.68 -14.65 -1.01
C GLN A 93 11.37 -14.10 -0.45
N LEU A 94 11.44 -13.00 0.30
CA LEU A 94 10.26 -12.28 0.77
C LEU A 94 9.95 -11.09 -0.14
N HIS A 95 8.77 -11.09 -0.76
CA HIS A 95 8.26 -9.98 -1.57
C HIS A 95 7.41 -9.04 -0.72
N LEU A 96 8.08 -8.10 -0.05
CA LEU A 96 7.48 -7.09 0.82
C LEU A 96 8.41 -5.88 0.93
N PRO A 97 7.91 -4.68 1.29
CA PRO A 97 8.78 -3.55 1.57
C PRO A 97 9.72 -3.79 2.74
N ASP A 98 10.99 -3.43 2.58
CA ASP A 98 11.99 -3.53 3.66
C ASP A 98 11.67 -2.57 4.83
N LEU A 99 12.36 -2.74 5.97
CA LEU A 99 12.08 -1.92 7.17
C LEU A 99 12.22 -0.41 6.91
N ASN A 100 13.15 0.01 6.05
CA ASN A 100 13.35 1.41 5.74
C ASN A 100 12.22 1.96 4.88
N SER A 101 11.84 1.25 3.82
CA SER A 101 10.69 1.61 2.99
C SER A 101 9.42 1.63 3.81
N ARG A 102 9.19 0.65 4.69
CA ARG A 102 8.03 0.63 5.59
C ARG A 102 7.97 1.85 6.49
N LYS A 103 9.08 2.22 7.13
CA LYS A 103 9.15 3.44 7.96
C LYS A 103 8.79 4.69 7.16
N LEU A 104 9.27 4.78 5.92
CA LEU A 104 8.97 5.89 5.02
C LEU A 104 7.47 5.96 4.67
N LEU A 105 6.82 4.81 4.44
CA LEU A 105 5.39 4.75 4.09
C LEU A 105 4.44 5.28 5.19
N PHE A 106 4.90 5.40 6.43
CA PHE A 106 4.11 6.03 7.50
C PHE A 106 4.07 7.56 7.43
N ASP A 107 4.92 8.19 6.60
CA ASP A 107 4.93 9.64 6.44
C ASP A 107 4.73 10.03 4.97
N GLN A 108 3.48 9.94 4.54
CA GLN A 108 3.09 10.32 3.19
C GLN A 108 3.40 11.79 2.88
N THR A 109 3.44 12.66 3.88
CA THR A 109 3.83 14.06 3.70
C THR A 109 5.30 14.17 3.30
N GLN A 110 6.19 13.48 4.03
CA GLN A 110 7.61 13.44 3.72
C GLN A 110 7.86 12.84 2.33
N ILE A 111 7.11 11.80 1.95
CA ILE A 111 7.20 11.22 0.60
C ILE A 111 6.89 12.28 -0.46
N LEU A 112 5.74 12.94 -0.39
CA LEU A 112 5.32 13.92 -1.39
C LEU A 112 6.29 15.11 -1.45
N GLN A 113 6.74 15.63 -0.30
CA GLN A 113 7.72 16.71 -0.25
C GLN A 113 9.05 16.32 -0.88
N LYS A 114 9.55 15.11 -0.58
CA LYS A 114 10.82 14.61 -1.12
C LYS A 114 10.73 14.40 -2.64
N LEU A 115 9.62 13.86 -3.14
CA LEU A 115 9.39 13.70 -4.57
C LEU A 115 9.33 15.06 -5.28
N HIS A 116 8.55 15.99 -4.76
CA HIS A 116 8.43 17.35 -5.30
C HIS A 116 9.79 18.07 -5.33
N PHE A 117 10.58 17.99 -4.25
CA PHE A 117 11.93 18.57 -4.18
C PHE A 117 12.87 18.01 -5.27
N ASN A 118 12.68 16.74 -5.66
CA ASN A 118 13.44 16.09 -6.72
C ASN A 118 12.79 16.24 -8.12
N GLY A 119 11.85 17.18 -8.28
CA GLY A 119 11.24 17.49 -9.57
C GLY A 119 10.20 16.48 -10.06
N ILE A 120 9.76 15.55 -9.22
CA ILE A 120 8.69 14.59 -9.53
C ILE A 120 7.36 15.26 -9.20
N LYS A 121 6.43 15.29 -10.16
CA LYS A 121 5.10 15.90 -9.97
C LYS A 121 4.31 15.16 -8.90
N THR A 122 3.76 15.91 -7.96
CA THR A 122 2.88 15.41 -6.88
C THR A 122 1.63 16.24 -6.82
N VAL A 123 0.52 15.64 -6.39
CA VAL A 123 -0.72 16.39 -6.20
C VAL A 123 -0.53 17.54 -5.21
N SER A 124 -1.29 18.61 -5.41
CA SER A 124 -1.36 19.72 -4.46
C SER A 124 -1.82 19.20 -3.10
N HIS A 125 -1.04 19.47 -2.06
CA HIS A 125 -1.27 18.96 -0.72
C HIS A 125 -0.96 20.00 0.36
N GLN A 126 -1.57 19.82 1.53
CA GLN A 126 -1.37 20.62 2.73
C GLN A 126 -1.42 19.72 3.96
N THR A 127 -0.67 20.07 5.00
CA THR A 127 -0.79 19.43 6.31
C THR A 127 -1.30 20.42 7.35
N THR A 128 -2.06 19.92 8.31
CA THR A 128 -2.58 20.74 9.40
C THR A 128 -2.83 19.93 10.65
N ASN A 129 -2.57 20.56 11.79
CA ASN A 129 -2.83 20.05 13.14
C ASN A 129 -3.88 20.91 13.88
N SER A 130 -4.58 21.81 13.18
CA SER A 130 -5.61 22.66 13.78
C SER A 130 -6.82 22.78 12.87
N PHE A 131 -7.99 23.00 13.46
CA PHE A 131 -9.21 23.19 12.70
C PHE A 131 -9.18 24.45 11.82
N ALA A 132 -8.59 25.54 12.30
CA ALA A 132 -8.41 26.76 11.49
C ALA A 132 -7.48 26.50 10.29
N GLY A 133 -6.38 25.78 10.51
CA GLY A 133 -5.48 25.35 9.44
C GLY A 133 -6.16 24.42 8.44
N PHE A 134 -7.01 23.51 8.90
CA PHE A 134 -7.82 22.63 8.06
C PHE A 134 -8.75 23.40 7.13
N SER A 135 -9.58 24.28 7.71
CA SER A 135 -10.54 25.05 6.92
C SER A 135 -9.82 25.90 5.87
N LYS A 136 -8.71 26.54 6.26
CA LYS A 136 -7.85 27.29 5.33
C LYS A 136 -7.28 26.40 4.22
N ALA A 137 -6.75 25.22 4.57
CA ALA A 137 -6.17 24.28 3.62
C ALA A 137 -7.21 23.77 2.60
N CYS A 138 -8.42 23.42 3.05
CA CYS A 138 -9.52 23.02 2.15
C CYS A 138 -9.82 24.10 1.11
N LEU A 139 -9.96 25.36 1.55
CA LEU A 139 -10.22 26.49 0.66
C LEU A 139 -9.08 26.70 -0.35
N GLN A 140 -7.82 26.59 0.10
CA GLN A 140 -6.65 26.72 -0.77
C GLN A 140 -6.55 25.60 -1.81
N LEU A 141 -7.02 24.40 -1.47
CA LEU A 141 -7.06 23.26 -2.39
C LEU A 141 -8.28 23.27 -3.33
N GLY A 142 -9.19 24.23 -3.17
CA GLY A 142 -10.33 24.45 -4.08
C GLY A 142 -11.68 23.95 -3.58
N TYR A 143 -11.80 23.50 -2.33
CA TYR A 143 -13.10 23.18 -1.74
C TYR A 143 -13.99 24.43 -1.63
N PRO A 144 -15.29 24.38 -1.94
CA PRO A 144 -16.10 23.19 -2.23
C PRO A 144 -16.25 22.84 -3.72
N THR A 145 -15.53 23.50 -4.61
CA THR A 145 -15.62 23.23 -6.06
C THR A 145 -14.86 21.96 -6.44
N GLU A 146 -13.79 21.66 -5.72
CA GLU A 146 -12.93 20.50 -5.92
C GLU A 146 -13.11 19.51 -4.77
N ASN A 147 -13.05 18.21 -5.10
CA ASN A 147 -13.04 17.15 -4.10
C ASN A 147 -11.69 17.12 -3.40
N ILE A 148 -11.71 17.11 -2.07
CA ILE A 148 -10.51 17.06 -1.25
C ILE A 148 -10.48 15.73 -0.54
N SER A 149 -9.40 14.99 -0.72
CA SER A 149 -9.11 13.83 0.10
C SER A 149 -8.42 14.25 1.40
N VAL A 150 -8.75 13.57 2.49
CA VAL A 150 -8.15 13.75 3.80
C VAL A 150 -7.72 12.39 4.34
N SER A 151 -6.56 12.33 4.96
CA SER A 151 -6.05 11.13 5.65
C SER A 151 -5.34 11.51 6.93
N SER A 152 -5.35 10.62 7.91
CA SER A 152 -4.50 10.76 9.10
C SER A 152 -3.04 10.60 8.71
N ALA A 153 -2.14 11.35 9.35
CA ALA A 153 -0.71 11.11 9.23
C ALA A 153 -0.31 9.72 9.77
N GLN A 154 -1.05 9.17 10.75
CA GLN A 154 -0.76 7.86 11.34
C GLN A 154 -1.31 6.70 10.50
N ASN A 155 -2.32 6.97 9.66
CA ASN A 155 -2.91 6.00 8.77
C ASN A 155 -3.19 6.65 7.40
N PRO A 156 -2.15 6.80 6.55
CA PRO A 156 -2.27 7.47 5.26
C PRO A 156 -3.12 6.69 4.25
N ASP A 157 -3.33 5.39 4.47
CA ASP A 157 -4.15 4.52 3.62
C ASP A 157 -5.65 4.74 3.82
N LEU A 158 -6.05 5.23 5.00
CA LEU A 158 -7.43 5.59 5.26
C LEU A 158 -7.73 6.99 4.72
N ILE A 159 -8.16 7.01 3.47
CA ILE A 159 -8.47 8.22 2.73
C ILE A 159 -9.98 8.45 2.70
N TRP A 160 -10.44 9.55 3.29
CA TRP A 160 -11.81 10.04 3.13
C TRP A 160 -11.88 11.14 2.08
N ILE A 161 -12.97 11.21 1.34
CA ILE A 161 -13.25 12.31 0.41
C ILE A 161 -14.23 13.28 1.06
N ILE A 162 -13.86 14.55 1.09
CA ILE A 162 -14.71 15.64 1.56
C ILE A 162 -15.53 16.13 0.37
N ASP A 163 -16.83 15.86 0.41
CA ASP A 163 -17.80 16.32 -0.59
C ASP A 163 -19.16 16.51 0.11
N ASP A 164 -19.66 17.75 0.13
CA ASP A 164 -20.96 18.08 0.74
C ASP A 164 -22.14 17.82 -0.22
N GLN A 165 -21.88 17.64 -1.52
CA GLN A 165 -22.88 17.50 -2.57
C GLN A 165 -23.14 16.04 -2.94
N HIS A 166 -22.17 15.16 -2.72
CA HIS A 166 -22.28 13.75 -3.06
C HIS A 166 -23.17 13.00 -2.07
N LYS A 167 -24.20 12.33 -2.61
CA LYS A 167 -25.22 11.63 -1.81
C LYS A 167 -24.82 10.21 -1.42
N ALA A 168 -23.86 9.62 -2.11
CA ALA A 168 -23.41 8.26 -1.83
C ALA A 168 -22.31 8.27 -0.75
N ASP A 169 -22.31 7.24 0.09
CA ASP A 169 -21.32 7.08 1.16
C ASP A 169 -19.90 6.78 0.63
N PHE A 170 -19.77 6.48 -0.67
CA PHE A 170 -18.50 6.13 -1.31
C PHE A 170 -18.34 6.81 -2.68
N LEU A 171 -17.09 7.13 -3.00
CA LEU A 171 -16.63 7.61 -4.31
C LEU A 171 -15.34 6.87 -4.64
N ASP A 172 -15.39 6.08 -5.72
CA ASP A 172 -14.23 5.29 -6.18
C ASP A 172 -13.63 4.40 -5.06
N GLY A 173 -14.51 3.69 -4.36
CA GLY A 173 -14.17 2.81 -3.24
C GLY A 173 -13.73 3.52 -1.95
N LYS A 174 -13.61 4.86 -1.95
CA LYS A 174 -13.20 5.65 -0.78
C LYS A 174 -14.43 6.23 -0.08
N PRO A 175 -14.48 6.23 1.26
CA PRO A 175 -15.62 6.79 2.00
C PRO A 175 -15.72 8.29 1.78
N VAL A 176 -16.96 8.77 1.60
CA VAL A 176 -17.28 10.19 1.40
C VAL A 176 -17.90 10.74 2.68
N ILE A 177 -17.42 11.89 3.11
CA ILE A 177 -17.89 12.56 4.32
C ILE A 177 -18.17 14.04 4.03
N PRO A 178 -19.20 14.63 4.65
CA PRO A 178 -19.40 16.06 4.60
C PRO A 178 -18.31 16.78 5.40
N PHE A 179 -18.06 18.04 5.07
CA PHE A 179 -17.06 18.89 5.74
C PHE A 179 -17.28 18.94 7.26
N THR A 180 -18.54 18.96 7.70
CA THR A 180 -18.89 18.96 9.14
C THR A 180 -18.53 17.67 9.87
N LYS A 181 -18.50 16.51 9.18
CA LYS A 181 -17.98 15.25 9.74
C LYS A 181 -16.46 15.22 9.68
N ALA A 182 -15.85 15.69 8.58
CA ALA A 182 -14.40 15.83 8.48
C ALA A 182 -13.83 16.69 9.61
N ALA A 183 -14.50 17.80 9.94
CA ALA A 183 -14.19 18.67 11.08
C ALA A 183 -14.15 17.92 12.43
N LYS A 184 -14.98 16.88 12.61
CA LYS A 184 -14.99 16.07 13.84
C LYS A 184 -13.85 15.05 13.86
N LEU A 185 -13.40 14.56 12.71
CA LEU A 185 -12.23 13.68 12.62
C LEU A 185 -10.97 14.39 13.13
N PHE A 186 -10.83 15.70 12.91
CA PHE A 186 -9.73 16.49 13.50
C PHE A 186 -9.64 16.43 15.02
N ALA A 187 -10.76 16.27 15.72
CA ALA A 187 -10.72 16.22 17.18
C ALA A 187 -10.03 14.96 17.70
N ALA A 188 -9.86 13.94 16.85
CA ALA A 188 -9.25 12.65 17.19
C ALA A 188 -7.83 12.49 16.63
N GLU A 189 -7.36 13.39 15.76
CA GLU A 189 -6.13 13.21 14.98
C GLU A 189 -5.20 14.42 15.13
N ASP A 190 -3.93 14.17 15.42
CA ASP A 190 -2.93 15.23 15.67
C ASP A 190 -2.49 15.97 14.40
N LEU A 191 -2.52 15.28 13.25
CA LEU A 191 -2.06 15.82 11.97
C LEU A 191 -2.81 15.16 10.82
N LEU A 192 -3.47 15.97 9.99
CA LEU A 192 -4.11 15.50 8.76
C LEU A 192 -3.35 15.99 7.52
N LEU A 193 -3.30 15.11 6.52
CA LEU A 193 -2.85 15.39 5.17
C LEU A 193 -4.08 15.60 4.29
N LEU A 194 -4.15 16.74 3.63
CA LEU A 194 -5.16 17.07 2.63
C LEU A 194 -4.55 17.08 1.24
N ARG A 195 -5.25 16.50 0.28
CA ARG A 195 -4.84 16.47 -1.13
C ARG A 195 -6.04 16.74 -2.03
N LYS A 196 -5.85 17.50 -3.10
CA LYS A 196 -6.85 17.56 -4.17
C LYS A 196 -7.09 16.14 -4.71
N PHE A 197 -8.35 15.79 -4.97
CA PHE A 197 -8.74 14.46 -5.43
C PHE A 197 -9.68 14.54 -6.64
N ASP A 198 -9.35 13.81 -7.70
CA ASP A 198 -10.23 13.61 -8.85
C ASP A 198 -10.33 12.10 -9.16
N PRO A 199 -11.49 11.47 -8.93
CA PRO A 199 -11.65 10.04 -9.18
C PRO A 199 -11.55 9.68 -10.67
N SER A 200 -11.89 10.61 -11.57
CA SER A 200 -11.92 10.34 -13.01
C SER A 200 -10.53 10.17 -13.63
N THR A 201 -9.50 10.62 -12.91
CA THR A 201 -8.10 10.60 -13.38
C THR A 201 -7.22 9.67 -12.56
N GLN A 202 -7.79 8.91 -11.61
CA GLN A 202 -7.02 7.99 -10.79
C GLN A 202 -6.46 6.85 -11.64
N LYS A 203 -5.15 6.59 -11.47
CA LYS A 203 -4.47 5.42 -12.03
C LYS A 203 -3.69 4.73 -10.92
N ILE A 204 -3.70 3.41 -10.93
CA ILE A 204 -2.98 2.57 -9.97
C ILE A 204 -1.94 1.77 -10.73
N VAL A 205 -0.70 1.86 -10.28
CA VAL A 205 0.43 1.10 -10.78
C VAL A 205 0.99 0.26 -9.64
N TYR A 206 1.42 -0.95 -9.97
CA TYR A 206 2.15 -1.79 -9.02
C TYR A 206 3.59 -1.93 -9.49
N ALA A 207 4.53 -1.76 -8.58
CA ALA A 207 5.96 -1.78 -8.92
C ALA A 207 6.76 -2.55 -7.87
N SER A 208 7.76 -3.28 -8.35
CA SER A 208 8.77 -3.95 -7.53
C SER A 208 10.08 -3.21 -7.67
N PHE A 209 10.75 -2.93 -6.56
CA PHE A 209 12.05 -2.29 -6.54
C PHE A 209 13.09 -3.12 -5.80
N THR A 210 14.35 -2.99 -6.22
CA THR A 210 15.51 -3.51 -5.49
C THR A 210 16.58 -2.42 -5.45
N ASP A 211 16.94 -2.01 -4.24
CA ASP A 211 17.89 -0.91 -3.99
C ASP A 211 17.56 0.38 -4.77
N GLY A 212 16.27 0.69 -4.88
CA GLY A 212 15.74 1.85 -5.60
C GLY A 212 15.61 1.68 -7.10
N ASN A 213 16.07 0.57 -7.69
CA ASN A 213 15.91 0.30 -9.12
C ASN A 213 14.60 -0.42 -9.40
N LEU A 214 13.91 -0.02 -10.48
CA LEU A 214 12.67 -0.67 -10.91
C LEU A 214 12.96 -2.05 -11.52
N GLU A 215 12.52 -3.11 -10.85
CA GLU A 215 12.68 -4.51 -11.31
C GLU A 215 11.52 -4.95 -12.20
N SER A 216 10.29 -4.63 -11.79
CA SER A 216 9.09 -4.96 -12.56
C SER A 216 7.97 -3.98 -12.28
N VAL A 217 7.06 -3.86 -13.25
CA VAL A 217 5.90 -2.97 -13.17
C VAL A 217 4.69 -3.62 -13.81
N TRP A 218 3.54 -3.52 -13.17
CA TRP A 218 2.24 -3.88 -13.70
C TRP A 218 1.42 -2.61 -13.97
N ASN A 219 0.73 -2.59 -15.12
CA ASN A 219 0.10 -1.38 -15.68
C ASN A 219 1.13 -0.25 -15.87
N PRO A 220 2.16 -0.44 -16.71
CA PRO A 220 3.23 0.54 -16.88
C PRO A 220 2.69 1.86 -17.45
N PHE A 221 2.45 2.80 -16.55
CA PHE A 221 2.14 4.19 -16.85
C PHE A 221 3.27 5.03 -16.28
N LEU A 222 3.96 5.83 -17.11
CA LEU A 222 5.10 6.65 -16.68
C LEU A 222 6.27 5.83 -16.09
N SER A 223 6.76 4.83 -16.82
CA SER A 223 7.83 3.93 -16.33
C SER A 223 9.12 4.67 -15.94
N GLU A 224 9.45 5.77 -16.60
CA GLU A 224 10.62 6.58 -16.25
C GLU A 224 10.42 7.29 -14.90
N GLU A 225 9.25 7.89 -14.67
CA GLU A 225 8.88 8.50 -13.39
C GLU A 225 8.84 7.46 -12.26
N ILE A 226 8.29 6.26 -12.51
CA ILE A 226 8.27 5.17 -11.54
C ILE A 226 9.69 4.78 -11.12
N ASN A 227 10.61 4.65 -12.09
CA ASN A 227 12.01 4.36 -11.78
C ASN A 227 12.66 5.51 -10.98
N LYS A 228 12.38 6.77 -11.33
CA LYS A 228 12.86 7.94 -10.56
C LYS A 228 12.32 7.94 -9.13
N ILE A 229 11.06 7.57 -8.91
CA ILE A 229 10.44 7.44 -7.58
C ILE A 229 11.20 6.42 -6.74
N GLY A 230 11.44 5.23 -7.31
CA GLY A 230 12.25 4.18 -6.67
C GLY A 230 13.61 4.69 -6.23
N ALA A 231 14.33 5.37 -7.12
CA ALA A 231 15.67 5.87 -6.86
C ALA A 231 15.70 6.98 -5.79
N VAL A 232 14.79 7.96 -5.88
CA VAL A 232 14.71 9.09 -4.94
C VAL A 232 14.35 8.61 -3.53
N LEU A 233 13.40 7.68 -3.43
CA LEU A 233 12.92 7.17 -2.16
C LEU A 233 13.77 6.00 -1.62
N LYS A 234 14.66 5.43 -2.46
CA LYS A 234 15.43 4.22 -2.18
C LYS A 234 14.53 3.04 -1.82
N LEU A 235 13.48 2.83 -2.62
CA LEU A 235 12.49 1.78 -2.36
C LEU A 235 13.10 0.39 -2.56
N ASN A 236 12.70 -0.54 -1.69
CA ASN A 236 12.99 -1.97 -1.84
C ASN A 236 11.74 -2.77 -1.47
N GLY A 237 11.32 -3.69 -2.34
CA GLY A 237 10.11 -4.51 -2.18
C GLY A 237 8.98 -4.17 -3.16
N LEU A 238 7.74 -4.55 -2.80
CA LEU A 238 6.54 -4.37 -3.63
C LEU A 238 5.66 -3.20 -3.14
N PHE A 239 5.25 -2.36 -4.07
CA PHE A 239 4.48 -1.14 -3.79
C PHE A 239 3.28 -0.99 -4.71
N GLU A 240 2.26 -0.31 -4.19
CA GLU A 240 1.17 0.27 -4.97
C GLU A 240 1.36 1.79 -5.03
N ILE A 241 1.35 2.34 -6.25
CA ILE A 241 1.54 3.76 -6.53
C ILE A 241 0.25 4.28 -7.15
N GLU A 242 -0.37 5.25 -6.47
CA GLU A 242 -1.57 5.91 -6.97
C GLU A 242 -1.19 7.25 -7.59
N PHE A 243 -1.63 7.45 -8.83
CA PHE A 243 -1.49 8.70 -9.57
C PHE A 243 -2.86 9.35 -9.75
N GLN A 244 -2.86 10.68 -9.84
CA GLN A 244 -3.96 11.45 -10.42
C GLN A 244 -3.43 12.23 -11.61
N GLN A 245 -3.99 11.95 -12.78
CA GLN A 245 -3.42 12.41 -14.05
C GLN A 245 -1.98 11.89 -14.23
N GLU A 246 -0.98 12.75 -14.05
CA GLU A 246 0.46 12.43 -14.09
C GLU A 246 1.16 12.78 -12.77
N GLU A 247 0.40 13.07 -11.71
CA GLU A 247 0.92 13.50 -10.42
C GLU A 247 0.79 12.37 -9.40
N ILE A 248 1.82 12.18 -8.58
CA ILE A 248 1.78 11.21 -7.48
C ILE A 248 0.77 11.66 -6.43
N PHE A 249 -0.20 10.80 -6.16
CA PHE A 249 -1.25 10.99 -5.16
C PHE A 249 -0.96 10.22 -3.88
N ASN A 250 -0.60 8.94 -4.00
CA ASN A 250 -0.32 8.06 -2.86
C ASN A 250 0.77 7.03 -3.19
N LEU A 251 1.52 6.60 -2.17
CA LEU A 251 2.45 5.48 -2.26
C LEU A 251 2.23 4.60 -1.03
N LYS A 252 1.99 3.31 -1.24
CA LYS A 252 1.76 2.37 -0.15
C LYS A 252 2.39 1.02 -0.43
N SER A 253 2.45 0.19 0.62
CA SER A 253 2.86 -1.21 0.46
C SER A 253 1.86 -1.93 -0.43
N PHE A 254 2.34 -2.87 -1.25
CA PHE A 254 1.47 -3.69 -2.07
C PHE A 254 0.45 -4.44 -1.19
N PHE A 255 -0.82 -4.16 -1.46
CA PHE A 255 -2.02 -4.65 -0.76
C PHE A 255 -1.89 -4.73 0.75
N VAL A 256 -2.12 -3.59 1.38
CA VAL A 256 -2.52 -3.47 2.77
C VAL A 256 -3.94 -2.89 2.79
N ARG A 257 -4.87 -3.55 3.50
CA ARG A 257 -6.13 -2.95 3.93
C ARG A 257 -6.33 -3.21 5.41
#